data_AF-A0A251UM03-F1
#
_entry.id   AF-A0A251UM03-F1
#
_cell.length_a   1.000
_cell.length_b   1.000
_cell.length_c   1.000
_cell.angle_alpha   90.00
_cell.angle_beta   90.00
_cell.angle_gamma   90.00
#
_symmetry.space_group_name_H-M   'P 1'
#
loop_
_entity.id
_entity.type
_entity.pdbx_description
1 polymer ?
#
loop_
_entity_poly.entity_id
_entity_poly.type
_entity_poly.pdbx_seq_one_letter_code
_entity_poly.pdbx_strand_id
1 'polypeptide(L)'
;MENEEDPVKKQQIVDARARNVSHNVRCLECGSQSIEESQADIVVLLRKLIRDEIKLGKSNKDIYKKLEDEYGEMILYAPKFDWQTAASWLSPVSNQFNLFL
;
A
#
# COMPACT_ATOMS: atom_id res chain seq x y z
N MET A 1 -30.33 2.14 27.54
CA MET A 1 -30.21 1.39 26.27
C MET A 1 -29.03 2.02 25.56
N GLU A 2 -27.84 1.51 25.81
CA GLU A 2 -26.60 2.14 25.38
C GLU A 2 -25.77 1.11 24.59
N ASN A 3 -25.41 1.47 23.36
CA ASN A 3 -24.29 0.93 22.57
C ASN A 3 -24.41 -0.41 21.81
N GLU A 4 -25.51 -0.73 21.14
CA GLU A 4 -25.46 -1.69 20.01
C GLU A 4 -24.91 -1.07 18.71
N GLU A 5 -24.93 0.27 18.59
CA GLU A 5 -24.44 1.00 17.41
C GLU A 5 -22.91 1.19 17.39
N ASP A 6 -22.26 1.20 18.56
CA ASP A 6 -20.83 1.50 18.70
C ASP A 6 -19.91 0.45 18.03
N PRO A 7 -20.09 -0.88 18.21
CA PRO A 7 -19.24 -1.86 17.53
C PRO A 7 -19.47 -1.92 16.02
N VAL A 8 -20.72 -1.76 15.56
CA VAL A 8 -21.05 -1.78 14.12
C VAL A 8 -20.45 -0.56 13.42
N LYS A 9 -20.57 0.64 14.02
CA LYS A 9 -20.01 1.88 13.46
C LYS A 9 -18.48 1.86 13.43
N LYS A 10 -17.83 1.34 14.47
CA LYS A 10 -16.38 1.14 14.49
C LYS A 10 -15.92 0.20 13.37
N GLN A 11 -16.63 -0.90 13.15
CA GLN A 11 -16.33 -1.85 12.08
C GLN A 11 -16.47 -1.20 10.69
N GLN A 12 -17.53 -0.42 10.46
CA GLN A 12 -17.72 0.31 9.20
C GLN A 12 -16.57 1.30 8.91
N ILE A 13 -16.08 2.01 9.93
CA ILE A 13 -14.94 2.93 9.80
C ILE A 13 -13.67 2.15 9.41
N VAL A 14 -13.42 1.01 10.07
CA VAL A 14 -12.27 0.13 9.76
C VAL A 14 -12.36 -0.38 8.32
N ASP A 15 -13.51 -0.85 7.89
CA ASP A 15 -13.69 -1.41 6.54
C ASP A 15 -13.58 -0.33 5.45
N ALA A 16 -14.14 0.86 5.67
CA ALA A 16 -13.99 1.97 4.75
C ALA A 16 -12.52 2.38 4.58
N ARG A 17 -11.78 2.41 5.69
CA ARG A 17 -10.36 2.72 5.69
C ARG A 17 -9.52 1.62 5.04
N ALA A 18 -9.83 0.36 5.32
CA ALA A 18 -9.16 -0.78 4.71
C ALA A 18 -9.33 -0.76 3.19
N ARG A 19 -10.54 -0.49 2.68
CA ARG A 19 -10.78 -0.34 1.24
C ARG A 19 -9.93 0.78 0.63
N ASN A 20 -9.87 1.95 1.27
CA ASN A 20 -9.05 3.06 0.79
C ASN A 20 -7.55 2.70 0.69
N VAL A 21 -7.03 1.98 1.68
CA VAL A 21 -5.65 1.47 1.66
C VAL A 21 -5.49 0.45 0.53
N SER A 22 -6.39 -0.52 0.41
CA SER A 22 -6.35 -1.57 -0.62
C SER A 22 -6.30 -1.05 -2.05
N HIS A 23 -6.98 0.07 -2.36
CA HIS A 23 -6.91 0.68 -3.70
C HIS A 23 -5.51 1.18 -4.07
N ASN A 24 -4.67 1.50 -3.08
CA ASN A 24 -3.31 1.98 -3.29
C ASN A 24 -2.26 0.85 -3.32
N VAL A 25 -2.70 -0.39 -3.11
CA VAL A 25 -1.84 -1.58 -3.08
C VAL A 25 -2.09 -2.40 -4.36
N ARG A 26 -1.01 -2.68 -5.09
CA ARG A 26 -0.96 -3.50 -6.30
C ARG A 26 -0.86 -4.98 -5.93
N CYS A 27 -1.52 -5.84 -6.70
CA CYS A 27 -1.24 -7.26 -6.63
C CYS A 27 -0.05 -7.60 -7.53
N LEU A 28 1.09 -7.94 -6.92
CA LEU A 28 2.33 -8.29 -7.63
C LEU A 28 2.16 -9.48 -8.59
N GLU A 29 1.32 -10.44 -8.21
CA GLU A 29 1.05 -11.66 -8.98
C GLU A 29 -0.06 -11.48 -10.03
N CYS A 30 -0.87 -10.42 -9.92
CA CYS A 30 -2.06 -10.20 -10.77
C CYS A 30 -1.81 -9.20 -11.91
N GLY A 31 -0.59 -8.66 -12.03
CA GLY A 31 -0.24 -7.65 -13.04
C GLY A 31 -0.58 -6.22 -12.60
N SER A 32 -1.47 -5.53 -13.33
CA SER A 32 -1.74 -4.09 -13.13
C SER A 32 -2.95 -3.78 -12.25
N GLN A 33 -3.54 -4.77 -11.59
CA GLN A 33 -4.76 -4.65 -10.80
C GLN A 33 -4.49 -4.34 -9.33
N SER A 34 -5.44 -3.66 -8.69
CA SER A 34 -5.39 -3.42 -7.24
C SER A 34 -5.73 -4.69 -6.45
N ILE A 35 -5.28 -4.76 -5.20
CA ILE A 35 -5.71 -5.85 -4.31
C ILE A 35 -7.19 -5.74 -3.94
N GLU A 36 -7.89 -4.64 -4.19
CA GLU A 36 -9.34 -4.57 -3.97
C GLU A 36 -10.11 -5.29 -5.09
N GLU A 37 -9.60 -5.27 -6.33
CA GLU A 37 -10.27 -5.87 -7.50
C GLU A 37 -9.85 -7.33 -7.75
N SER A 38 -8.66 -7.69 -7.29
CA SER A 38 -8.07 -9.00 -7.54
C SER A 38 -8.66 -10.11 -6.65
N GLN A 39 -8.68 -11.35 -7.15
CA GLN A 39 -9.17 -12.55 -6.44
C GLN A 39 -8.06 -13.57 -6.12
N ALA A 40 -6.78 -13.16 -6.19
CA ALA A 40 -5.67 -14.06 -5.87
C ALA A 40 -5.62 -14.40 -4.37
N ASP A 41 -5.09 -15.56 -4.01
CA ASP A 41 -5.00 -15.99 -2.60
C ASP A 41 -4.16 -15.02 -1.75
N ILE A 42 -3.10 -14.45 -2.34
CA ILE A 42 -2.25 -13.44 -1.69
C ILE A 42 -3.03 -12.17 -1.31
N VAL A 43 -4.06 -11.82 -2.06
CA VAL A 43 -4.90 -10.64 -1.80
C VAL A 43 -5.70 -10.82 -0.53
N VAL A 44 -6.20 -12.04 -0.26
CA VAL A 44 -6.94 -12.33 0.97
C VAL A 44 -6.05 -12.11 2.19
N LEU A 45 -4.80 -12.54 2.14
CA LEU A 45 -3.80 -12.31 3.18
C LEU A 45 -3.54 -10.82 3.40
N LEU A 46 -3.27 -10.07 2.33
CA LEU A 46 -2.98 -8.63 2.39
C LEU A 46 -4.15 -7.82 2.94
N ARG A 47 -5.39 -8.09 2.47
CA ARG A 47 -6.59 -7.44 3.00
C ARG A 47 -6.83 -7.74 4.49
N LYS A 48 -6.44 -8.94 4.95
CA LYS A 48 -6.51 -9.29 6.37
C LYS A 48 -5.47 -8.50 7.18
N LEU A 49 -4.22 -8.49 6.72
CA LEU A 49 -3.12 -7.75 7.34
C LEU A 49 -3.45 -6.26 7.48
N ILE A 50 -3.97 -5.62 6.42
CA ILE A 50 -4.37 -4.20 6.46
C ILE A 50 -5.44 -3.94 7.53
N ARG A 51 -6.47 -4.79 7.63
CA ARG A 51 -7.51 -4.65 8.66
C ARG A 51 -6.94 -4.80 10.06
N ASP A 52 -6.03 -5.75 10.26
CA ASP A 52 -5.41 -6.00 11.56
C ASP A 52 -4.56 -4.79 11.98
N GLU A 53 -3.75 -4.22 11.08
CA GLU A 53 -2.97 -3.01 11.37
C GLU A 53 -3.85 -1.77 11.66
N ILE A 54 -4.97 -1.63 10.96
CA ILE A 54 -5.95 -0.56 11.26
C ILE A 54 -6.56 -0.74 12.65
N LYS A 55 -6.89 -1.98 13.03
CA LYS A 55 -7.40 -2.31 14.38
C LYS A 55 -6.35 -2.06 15.47
N LEU A 56 -5.07 -2.23 15.15
CA LEU A 56 -3.95 -1.86 16.01
C LEU A 56 -3.74 -0.33 16.12
N GLY A 57 -4.53 0.48 15.43
CA GLY A 57 -4.47 1.94 15.49
C GLY A 57 -3.32 2.55 14.68
N LYS A 58 -2.70 1.79 13.77
CA LYS A 58 -1.62 2.30 12.90
C LYS A 58 -2.15 3.32 11.90
N SER A 59 -1.29 4.24 11.46
CA SER A 59 -1.62 5.21 10.41
C SER A 59 -1.51 4.58 9.02
N ASN A 60 -2.12 5.17 7.98
CA ASN A 60 -2.02 4.65 6.61
C ASN A 60 -0.56 4.60 6.13
N LYS A 61 0.26 5.58 6.55
CA LYS A 61 1.69 5.64 6.20
C LYS A 61 2.47 4.47 6.81
N ASP A 62 2.17 4.13 8.06
CA ASP A 62 2.81 2.99 8.73
C ASP A 62 2.43 1.67 8.05
N ILE A 63 1.17 1.53 7.66
CA ILE A 63 0.67 0.35 6.93
C ILE A 63 1.38 0.22 5.59
N TYR A 64 1.46 1.30 4.81
CA TYR A 64 2.18 1.31 3.53
C TYR A 64 3.66 0.97 3.71
N LYS A 65 4.31 1.59 4.70
CA LYS A 65 5.71 1.31 5.01
C LYS A 65 5.91 -0.17 5.34
N LYS A 66 5.05 -0.75 6.17
CA LYS A 66 5.11 -2.17 6.53
C LYS A 66 4.92 -3.09 5.32
N LEU A 67 3.93 -2.80 4.49
CA LEU A 67 3.68 -3.56 3.25
C LEU A 67 4.90 -3.50 2.33
N GLU A 68 5.53 -2.35 2.19
CA GLU A 68 6.72 -2.20 1.36
C GLU A 68 7.95 -2.88 1.98
N ASP A 69 8.13 -2.77 3.30
CA ASP A 69 9.27 -3.38 3.99
C ASP A 69 9.19 -4.93 3.94
N GLU A 70 7.98 -5.52 3.88
CA GLU A 70 7.76 -6.97 3.79
C GLU A 70 7.63 -7.50 2.35
N TYR A 71 7.00 -6.76 1.43
CA TYR A 71 6.65 -7.21 0.08
C TYR A 71 7.35 -6.43 -1.05
N GLY A 72 8.09 -5.37 -0.73
CA GLY A 72 8.87 -4.56 -1.66
C GLY A 72 8.17 -3.27 -2.14
N GLU A 73 8.96 -2.35 -2.71
CA GLU A 73 8.51 -1.03 -3.19
C GLU A 73 7.44 -1.09 -4.30
N MET A 74 7.44 -2.17 -5.07
CA MET A 74 6.53 -2.38 -6.20
C MET A 74 5.09 -2.72 -5.77
N ILE A 75 4.86 -2.99 -4.48
CA ILE A 75 3.52 -3.31 -3.97
C ILE A 75 2.61 -2.08 -3.91
N LEU A 76 3.15 -0.86 -3.92
CA LEU A 76 2.35 0.37 -3.82
C LEU A 76 2.25 1.08 -5.18
N TYR A 77 1.10 1.72 -5.44
CA TYR A 77 0.96 2.59 -6.62
C TYR A 77 1.75 3.89 -6.52
N ALA A 78 1.90 4.41 -5.29
CA ALA A 78 2.59 5.66 -5.04
C ALA A 78 4.03 5.38 -4.60
N PRO A 79 5.05 5.89 -5.33
CA PRO A 79 6.43 5.80 -4.88
C PRO A 79 6.60 6.59 -3.58
N LYS A 80 7.45 6.09 -2.67
CA LYS A 80 7.88 6.87 -1.52
C LYS A 80 8.54 8.15 -2.03
N PHE A 81 8.06 9.30 -1.55
CA PHE A 81 8.84 10.53 -1.62
C PHE A 81 10.03 10.38 -0.68
N ASP A 82 11.10 9.77 -1.18
CA ASP A 82 12.39 9.75 -0.53
C ASP A 82 13.20 10.98 -0.99
N TRP A 83 13.71 11.72 -0.03
CA TRP A 83 14.63 12.83 -0.27
C TRP A 83 15.93 12.37 -0.93
N GLN A 84 16.33 11.10 -0.73
CA GLN A 84 17.48 10.50 -1.42
C GLN A 84 17.20 10.35 -2.91
N THR A 85 16.00 9.89 -3.29
CA THR A 85 15.60 9.83 -4.70
C THR A 85 15.49 11.25 -5.28
N ALA A 86 14.98 12.24 -4.53
CA ALA A 86 14.85 13.62 -5.00
C ALA A 86 16.18 14.23 -5.50
N ALA A 87 17.32 13.85 -4.92
CA ALA A 87 18.64 14.26 -5.40
C ALA A 87 18.99 13.69 -6.80
N SER A 88 18.49 12.51 -7.14
CA SER A 88 18.66 11.91 -8.47
C SER A 88 17.82 12.60 -9.55
N TRP A 89 16.73 13.31 -9.19
CA TRP A 89 15.95 14.13 -10.14
C TRP A 89 16.67 15.44 -10.54
N LEU A 90 17.73 15.81 -9.81
CA LEU A 90 18.64 16.90 -10.17
C LEU A 90 19.88 16.44 -10.93
N SER A 91 20.05 15.14 -11.23
CA SER A 91 21.14 14.70 -12.11
C SER A 91 20.81 15.07 -13.55
N PRO A 92 21.53 16.04 -14.15
CA PRO A 92 21.32 16.41 -15.53
C PRO A 92 21.77 15.27 -16.44
N VAL A 93 21.08 15.13 -17.56
CA VAL A 93 21.43 14.27 -18.69
C VAL A 93 22.86 14.59 -19.17
N SER A 94 23.88 13.89 -18.67
CA SER A 94 25.26 14.11 -19.19
C SER A 94 26.25 12.95 -19.11
N ASN A 95 25.89 11.70 -18.75
CA ASN A 95 26.80 10.58 -19.04
C ASN A 95 26.15 9.19 -18.99
N GLN A 96 25.83 8.62 -20.17
CA GLN A 96 26.19 7.23 -20.56
C GLN A 96 25.60 6.84 -21.92
N PHE A 97 25.80 7.71 -22.91
CA PHE A 97 25.80 7.37 -24.33
C PHE A 97 26.98 6.42 -24.63
N ASN A 98 27.06 5.23 -24.00
CA ASN A 98 27.88 4.10 -24.47
C ASN A 98 27.66 2.83 -23.61
N LEU A 99 26.63 2.03 -23.89
CA LEU A 99 26.60 0.62 -23.50
C LEU A 99 25.65 -0.22 -24.37
N PHE A 100 25.57 0.16 -25.64
CA PHE A 100 25.26 -0.77 -26.74
C PHE A 100 26.53 -0.85 -27.58
N LEU A 101 27.39 -1.81 -27.23
CA LEU A 101 28.23 -2.46 -28.24
C LEU A 101 27.31 -3.19 -29.24
#